data_AF-A0A4P7PWL7-F1
#
_entry.id   AF-A0A4P7PWL7-F1
#
_cell.length_a   1.000
_cell.length_b   1.000
_cell.length_c   1.000
_cell.angle_alpha   90.00
_cell.angle_beta   90.00
_cell.angle_gamma   90.00
#
_symmetry.space_group_name_H-M   'P 1'
#
loop_
_entity.id
_entity.type
_entity.pdbx_description
1 polymer ?
#
loop_
_entity_poly.entity_id
_entity_poly.type
_entity_poly.pdbx_seq_one_letter_code
_entity_poly.pdbx_strand_id
1 'polypeptide(L)' 'MIKNKHLLILFFVAMILVVIGALFKITHWEFQGINGNTMLTIGLLSEAVVIVLLILKITKDNKSDFLNK' A
#
# COMPACT_ATOMS: atom_id res chain seq x y z
N MET A 1 -19.67 4.48 11.94
CA MET A 1 -18.44 5.34 11.90
C MET A 1 -17.22 4.43 11.89
N ILE A 2 -16.80 4.02 10.68
CA ILE A 2 -15.78 2.98 10.44
C ILE A 2 -14.50 3.26 11.24
N LYS A 3 -14.15 2.36 12.16
CA LYS A 3 -13.10 2.53 13.18
C LYS A 3 -11.67 2.51 12.63
N ASN A 4 -11.49 2.12 11.36
CA ASN A 4 -10.17 1.87 10.74
C ASN A 4 -10.00 2.52 9.35
N LYS A 5 -10.75 3.58 9.02
CA LYS A 5 -10.67 4.26 7.70
C LYS A 5 -9.24 4.62 7.31
N HIS A 6 -8.42 5.03 8.28
CA HIS A 6 -7.03 5.41 8.07
C HIS A 6 -6.17 4.28 7.47
N LEU A 7 -6.41 3.03 7.85
CA LEU A 7 -5.64 1.89 7.36
C LEU A 7 -5.99 1.58 5.90
N LEU A 8 -7.27 1.72 5.54
CA LEU A 8 -7.75 1.56 4.17
C LEU A 8 -7.28 2.72 3.27
N ILE A 9 -7.24 3.95 3.79
CA ILE A 9 -6.63 5.09 3.10
C ILE A 9 -5.14 4.84 2.86
N LEU A 10 -4.41 4.35 3.87
CA LEU A 10 -2.99 4.04 3.76
C LEU A 10 -2.72 2.94 2.72
N PHE A 11 -3.61 1.94 2.64
CA PHE A 11 -3.54 0.90 1.61
C PHE A 11 -3.71 1.48 0.20
N PHE A 12 -4.70 2.34 -0.03
CA PHE A 12 -4.89 2.98 -1.34
C PHE A 12 -3.72 3.91 -1.70
N VAL A 13 -3.16 4.64 -0.74
CA VAL A 13 -1.97 5.47 -0.98
C VAL A 13 -0.77 4.60 -1.40
N ALA A 14 -0.53 3.48 -0.71
CA ALA A 14 0.54 2.55 -1.08
C ALA A 14 0.32 1.94 -2.48
N MET A 15 -0.92 1.56 -2.81
CA MET A 15 -1.27 1.04 -4.14
C MET A 15 -0.99 2.07 -5.24
N ILE A 16 -1.32 3.35 -5.02
CA ILE A 16 -1.03 4.42 -5.98
C ILE A 16 0.49 4.55 -6.20
N LEU A 17 1.31 4.44 -5.15
CA LEU A 17 2.76 4.46 -5.28
C LEU A 17 3.30 3.27 -6.10
N VAL A 18 2.73 2.08 -5.91
CA VAL A 18 3.08 0.88 -6.72
C VAL A 18 2.73 1.10 -8.19
N VAL A 19 1.54 1.64 -8.48
CA VAL A 19 1.11 1.93 -9.86
C VAL A 19 2.04 2.96 -10.51
N ILE A 20 2.43 4.02 -9.80
CA ILE A 20 3.38 5.03 -10.30
C ILE A 20 4.75 4.38 -10.55
N GLY A 21 5.25 3.56 -9.63
CA GLY A 21 6.52 2.84 -9.81
C GLY A 21 6.49 1.88 -11.01
N ALA A 22 5.38 1.16 -11.20
CA ALA A 22 5.19 0.29 -12.36
C ALA A 22 5.13 1.08 -13.67
N LEU A 23 4.47 2.22 -13.69
CA LEU A 23 4.47 3.13 -14.84
C LEU A 23 5.90 3.55 -15.19
N PHE A 24 6.71 3.97 -14.22
CA PHE A 24 8.09 4.40 -14.47
C PHE A 24 8.97 3.26 -14.96
N LYS A 25 8.71 2.03 -14.51
CA LYS A 25 9.38 0.83 -15.01
C LYS A 25 9.04 0.53 -16.47
N ILE A 26 7.78 0.68 -16.87
CA ILE A 26 7.33 0.42 -18.25
C ILE A 26 7.83 1.52 -19.20
N THR A 27 7.77 2.78 -18.77
CA THR A 27 8.23 3.93 -19.58
C THR A 27 9.75 4.07 -19.65
N HIS A 28 10.50 3.18 -18.97
CA HIS A 28 11.96 3.27 -18.84
C HIS A 28 12.40 4.66 -18.36
N TRP A 29 11.61 5.23 -17.44
CA TRP A 29 11.93 6.55 -16.90
C TRP A 29 13.01 6.41 -15.83
N GLU A 30 14.13 7.08 -16.08
CA GLU A 30 15.28 7.14 -15.19
C GLU A 30 15.53 8.60 -14.84
N PHE A 31 15.51 8.93 -13.55
CA PHE A 31 15.80 10.28 -13.08
C PHE A 31 16.90 10.23 -12.02
N GLN A 32 18.04 10.86 -12.31
CA GLN A 32 19.21 10.93 -11.41
C GLN A 32 19.65 9.58 -10.83
N GLY A 33 19.60 8.50 -11.63
CA GLY A 33 19.98 7.16 -11.19
C GLY A 33 18.91 6.40 -10.40
N ILE A 34 17.76 7.01 -10.15
CA ILE A 34 16.56 6.31 -9.67
C ILE A 34 15.83 5.77 -10.90
N ASN A 35 15.79 4.44 -11.04
CA ASN A 35 15.06 3.78 -12.11
C ASN A 35 13.67 3.33 -11.65
N GLY A 36 12.86 2.87 -12.61
CA GLY A 36 11.54 2.30 -12.31
C GLY A 36 11.57 1.09 -11.38
N ASN A 37 12.65 0.31 -11.34
CA ASN A 37 12.79 -0.78 -10.36
C ASN A 37 12.90 -0.25 -8.92
N THR A 38 13.70 0.79 -8.67
CA THR A 38 13.86 1.39 -7.34
C THR A 38 12.54 1.94 -6.82
N MET A 39 11.82 2.69 -7.66
CA MET A 39 10.50 3.25 -7.31
C MET A 39 9.48 2.15 -7.05
N LEU A 40 9.47 1.11 -7.88
CA LEU A 40 8.58 -0.05 -7.73
C LEU A 40 8.90 -0.87 -6.48
N THR A 41 10.17 -1.07 -6.13
CA THR A 41 10.58 -1.74 -4.89
C THR A 41 10.10 -0.98 -3.66
N ILE A 42 10.22 0.35 -3.64
CA ILE A 42 9.74 1.18 -2.53
C ILE A 42 8.21 1.08 -2.40
N GLY A 43 7.49 1.16 -3.53
CA GLY A 43 6.04 1.00 -3.57
C GLY A 43 5.59 -0.36 -3.00
N LEU A 44 6.19 -1.45 -3.50
CA LEU A 44 5.84 -2.81 -3.07
C LEU A 44 6.20 -3.05 -1.61
N LEU A 45 7.34 -2.52 -1.14
CA LEU A 45 7.73 -2.65 0.26
C LEU A 45 6.73 -1.93 1.17
N SER A 46 6.30 -0.71 0.78
CA SER A 46 5.26 0.03 1.50
C SER A 46 3.94 -0.74 1.51
N GLU A 47 3.51 -1.29 0.38
CA GLU A 47 2.29 -2.08 0.28
C GLU A 47 2.34 -3.34 1.15
N ALA A 48 3.46 -4.07 1.13
CA ALA A 48 3.66 -5.26 1.95
C ALA A 48 3.53 -4.95 3.45
N VAL A 49 4.11 -3.84 3.92
CA VAL A 49 3.98 -3.40 5.31
C VAL A 49 2.52 -3.10 5.68
N VAL A 50 1.78 -2.39 4.82
CA VAL A 50 0.38 -2.06 5.08
C VAL A 50 -0.50 -3.30 5.09
N ILE A 51 -0.27 -4.25 4.17
CA ILE A 51 -0.99 -5.54 4.14
C ILE A 51 -0.73 -6.33 5.42
N VAL A 52 0.51 -6.40 5.89
CA VAL A 52 0.84 -7.07 7.16
C VAL A 52 0.10 -6.41 8.34
N LEU A 53 0.09 -5.08 8.41
CA LEU A 53 -0.64 -4.35 9.44
C LEU A 53 -2.16 -4.59 9.36
N LEU A 54 -2.71 -4.69 8.15
CA LEU A 54 -4.11 -5.03 7.90
C LEU A 54 -4.46 -6.43 8.41
N ILE A 55 -3.62 -7.42 8.10
CA ILE A 55 -3.80 -8.80 8.56
C ILE A 55 -3.74 -8.85 10.09
N LEU A 56 -2.73 -8.23 10.70
CA LEU A 56 -2.59 -8.20 12.17
C LEU A 56 -3.79 -7.53 12.84
N LYS A 57 -4.31 -6.45 12.26
CA LYS A 57 -5.52 -5.77 12.75
C LYS A 57 -6.74 -6.70 12.66
N ILE A 58 -6.94 -7.36 11.51
CA ILE A 58 -8.06 -8.28 11.28
C ILE A 58 -7.99 -9.47 12.24
N THR A 59 -6.82 -10.05 12.47
CA THR A 59 -6.65 -11.20 13.36
C THR A 59 -6.80 -10.82 14.84
N LYS A 60 -6.46 -9.57 15.22
CA LYS A 60 -6.59 -9.09 16.60
C LYS A 60 -8.00 -8.56 16.93
N ASP A 61 -8.77 -8.12 15.94
CA ASP A 61 -10.13 -7.60 16.10
C ASP A 61 -11.15 -8.74 15.98
N ASN A 62 -11.86 -9.04 17.08
CA ASN A 62 -12.82 -10.13 17.15
C ASN A 62 -14.06 -9.82 16.28
N LYS A 63 -14.10 -10.46 15.10
CA LYS A 63 -15.18 -10.77 14.14
C LYS A 63 -16.49 -9.95 13.98
N SER A 64 -16.81 -8.87 14.70
CA SER A 64 -18.14 -8.24 14.58
C SER A 64 -18.19 -6.76 14.22
N ASP A 65 -17.08 -6.03 14.13
CA ASP A 65 -17.15 -4.54 14.08
C ASP A 65 -16.38 -3.88 12.93
N PHE A 66 -15.97 -4.61 11.87
CA PHE A 66 -15.26 -3.98 10.73
C PHE A 66 -16.19 -3.41 9.65
N LEU A 67 -17.34 -4.02 9.41
CA LEU A 67 -18.31 -3.58 8.38
C LEU A 67 -19.65 -3.10 8.95
N ASN A 68 -19.87 -3.18 10.27
CA ASN A 68 -21.16 -2.86 10.88
C ASN A 68 -21.08 -1.61 11.76
N LYS A 69 -20.89 -0.43 11.14
CA LYS A 69 -21.47 0.82 11.65
C LYS A 69 -21.46 1.98 10.67
#